data_AF-A0AAD9EPW5-F1
#
_entry.id   AF-A0AAD9EPW5-F1
#
_cell.length_a   1.000
_cell.length_b   1.000
_cell.length_c   1.000
_cell.angle_alpha   90.00
_cell.angle_beta   90.00
_cell.angle_gamma   90.00
#
_symmetry.space_group_name_H-M   'P 1'
#
loop_
_entity.id
_entity.type
_entity.pdbx_description
1 polymer ?
#
loop_
_entity_poly.entity_id
_entity_poly.type
_entity_poly.pdbx_seq_one_letter_code
_entity_poly.pdbx_strand_id
1 'polypeptide(L)'
;MRVAELIILSACFAGVTMAQDTGCQIELLNINQQVVDSVCIPHDGIRPMRDATAPKGVINYAVKVNSSCGAGPAAGNLANGASLRNAGPCTPS
;
A
#
# COMPACT_ATOMS: atom_id res chain seq x y z
N MET A 1 -49.50 8.25 37.65
CA MET A 1 -48.98 9.32 36.77
C MET A 1 -47.58 8.93 36.33
N ARG A 2 -47.26 9.25 35.08
CA ARG A 2 -46.15 8.74 34.26
C ARG A 2 -44.84 9.50 34.51
N VAL A 3 -43.71 8.78 34.41
CA VAL A 3 -42.45 9.18 33.71
C VAL A 3 -41.61 10.25 34.46
N ALA A 4 -40.28 10.21 34.60
CA ALA A 4 -39.20 9.56 33.85
C ALA A 4 -37.98 9.32 34.75
N GLU A 5 -37.32 8.16 34.61
CA GLU A 5 -35.89 8.03 34.88
C GLU A 5 -35.15 8.62 33.67
N LEU A 6 -34.35 9.67 33.87
CA LEU A 6 -33.40 10.17 32.87
C LEU A 6 -32.01 9.64 33.21
N ILE A 7 -31.66 8.49 32.65
CA ILE A 7 -30.28 8.03 32.57
C ILE A 7 -29.62 8.76 31.40
N ILE A 8 -28.79 9.76 31.69
CA ILE A 8 -27.98 10.44 30.69
C ILE A 8 -26.71 9.60 30.47
N LEU A 9 -26.77 8.65 29.53
CA LEU A 9 -25.57 8.03 28.97
C LEU A 9 -24.97 9.01 27.94
N SER A 10 -24.01 9.83 28.38
CA SER A 10 -23.17 10.62 27.48
C SER A 10 -22.22 9.67 26.74
N ALA A 11 -22.62 9.25 25.54
CA ALA A 11 -21.78 8.46 24.66
C ALA A 11 -20.60 9.32 24.16
N CYS A 12 -19.41 9.06 24.71
CA CYS A 12 -18.14 9.53 24.14
C CYS A 12 -17.88 8.80 22.82
N PHE A 13 -18.42 9.31 21.71
CA PHE A 13 -17.91 8.96 20.40
C PHE A 13 -16.64 9.79 20.19
N ALA A 14 -15.52 9.28 20.71
CA ALA A 14 -14.22 9.69 20.23
C ALA A 14 -14.22 9.40 18.72
N GLY A 15 -14.21 10.46 17.91
CA GLY A 15 -14.18 10.37 16.46
C GLY A 15 -12.91 9.65 16.04
N VAL A 16 -13.02 8.35 15.81
CA VAL A 16 -11.95 7.57 15.21
C VAL A 16 -11.94 7.96 13.75
N THR A 17 -11.10 8.93 13.37
CA THR A 17 -10.81 9.20 11.98
C THR A 17 -10.06 7.99 11.46
N MET A 18 -10.79 7.04 10.87
CA MET A 18 -10.19 5.98 10.08
C MET A 18 -9.46 6.68 8.94
N ALA A 19 -8.12 6.75 9.01
CA ALA A 19 -7.33 7.06 7.82
C ALA A 19 -7.76 6.03 6.78
N GLN A 20 -8.42 6.47 5.71
CA GLN A 20 -8.85 5.55 4.68
C GLN A 20 -7.59 5.00 4.04
N ASP A 21 -7.35 3.71 4.25
CA ASP A 21 -6.35 2.94 3.52
C ASP A 21 -6.76 2.98 2.04
N THR A 22 -6.26 3.98 1.34
CA THR A 22 -6.55 4.23 -0.06
C THR A 22 -5.44 3.71 -0.96
N GLY A 23 -4.45 3.02 -0.40
CA GLY A 23 -3.36 2.40 -1.13
C GLY A 23 -2.72 1.20 -0.42
N CYS A 24 -1.75 0.62 -1.11
CA CYS A 24 -0.98 -0.54 -0.68
C CYS A 24 0.51 -0.21 -0.73
N GLN A 25 1.22 -0.50 0.36
CA GLN A 25 2.65 -0.34 0.45
C GLN A 25 3.31 -1.50 -0.31
N ILE A 26 3.95 -1.19 -1.43
CA ILE A 26 4.64 -2.19 -2.24
C ILE A 26 6.14 -2.04 -2.06
N GLU A 27 6.79 -3.14 -1.74
CA GLU A 27 8.25 -3.26 -1.71
C GLU A 27 8.73 -3.97 -2.98
N LEU A 28 9.78 -3.42 -3.59
CA LEU A 28 10.51 -4.05 -4.67
C LEU A 28 11.73 -4.74 -4.07
N LEU A 29 11.84 -6.05 -4.32
CA LEU A 29 12.95 -6.87 -3.86
C LEU A 29 13.81 -7.28 -5.04
N ASN A 30 15.13 -7.20 -4.90
CA ASN A 30 16.07 -7.69 -5.89
C ASN A 30 16.25 -9.23 -5.80
N ILE A 31 17.15 -9.78 -6.63
CA ILE A 31 17.45 -11.22 -6.68
C ILE A 31 17.89 -11.81 -5.32
N ASN A 32 18.49 -10.98 -4.47
CA ASN A 32 18.96 -11.38 -3.15
C ASN A 32 17.88 -11.20 -2.07
N GLN A 33 16.62 -10.97 -2.45
CA GLN A 33 15.50 -10.71 -1.54
C GLN A 33 15.72 -9.49 -0.64
N GLN A 34 16.51 -8.51 -1.11
CA GLN A 34 16.69 -7.24 -0.41
C GLN A 34 15.72 -6.21 -0.95
N VAL A 35 15.07 -5.47 -0.05
CA VAL A 35 14.22 -4.34 -0.43
C VAL A 35 15.09 -3.22 -1.00
N VAL A 36 14.84 -2.85 -2.24
CA VAL A 36 15.58 -1.79 -2.96
C VAL A 36 14.76 -0.54 -3.18
N ASP A 37 13.43 -0.65 -3.12
CA ASP A 37 12.50 0.47 -3.18
C ASP A 37 11.19 0.12 -2.46
N SER A 38 10.49 1.13 -1.95
CA SER A 38 9.23 0.95 -1.22
C SER A 38 8.33 2.16 -1.45
N VAL A 39 7.16 1.93 -2.05
CA VAL A 39 6.26 3.00 -2.49
C VAL A 39 4.83 2.68 -2.08
N CYS A 40 4.13 3.68 -1.53
CA CYS A 40 2.69 3.61 -1.35
C CYS A 40 1.97 3.87 -2.68
N ILE A 41 1.30 2.84 -3.20
CA ILE A 41 0.57 2.90 -4.48
C ILE A 41 -0.92 2.94 -4.19
N PRO A 42 -1.67 3.96 -4.65
CA PRO A 42 -3.12 3.99 -4.47
C PRO A 42 -3.79 2.78 -5.11
N HIS A 43 -4.93 2.35 -4.57
CA HIS A 43 -5.72 1.27 -5.16
C HIS A 43 -6.04 1.56 -6.63
N ASP A 44 -5.92 0.53 -7.47
CA ASP A 44 -6.08 0.60 -8.93
C ASP A 44 -5.11 1.56 -9.64
N GLY A 45 -4.13 2.08 -8.92
CA GLY A 45 -3.12 3.03 -9.39
C GLY A 45 -1.86 2.38 -9.95
N ILE A 46 -1.03 3.22 -10.56
CA ILE A 46 0.29 2.85 -11.11
C ILE A 46 1.33 3.84 -10.58
N ARG A 47 2.45 3.34 -10.09
CA ARG A 47 3.60 4.15 -9.67
C ARG A 47 4.91 3.58 -10.19
N PRO A 48 5.89 4.42 -10.53
CA PRO A 48 7.23 3.95 -10.83
C PRO A 48 7.92 3.47 -9.55
N MET A 49 8.66 2.38 -9.66
CA MET A 49 9.59 1.87 -8.65
C MET A 49 10.95 1.61 -9.30
N ARG A 50 12.03 1.74 -8.54
CA ARG A 50 13.40 1.74 -9.06
C ARG A 50 14.28 0.67 -8.40
N ASP A 51 14.80 -0.27 -9.18
CA ASP A 51 15.89 -1.13 -8.74
C ASP A 51 17.23 -0.52 -9.17
N ALA A 52 17.92 0.13 -8.23
CA ALA A 52 19.25 0.69 -8.46
C ALA A 52 20.39 -0.35 -8.34
N THR A 53 20.08 -1.57 -7.92
CA THR A 53 21.06 -2.65 -7.64
C THR A 53 21.10 -3.71 -8.74
N ALA A 54 20.25 -3.59 -9.76
CA ALA A 54 20.17 -4.57 -10.82
C ALA A 54 21.52 -4.72 -11.56
N PRO A 55 21.91 -5.95 -11.97
CA PRO A 55 23.22 -6.22 -12.57
C PRO A 55 23.53 -5.44 -13.86
N LYS A 56 22.50 -4.97 -14.58
CA LYS A 56 22.63 -4.20 -15.82
C LYS A 56 22.46 -2.69 -15.60
N GLY A 57 22.60 -2.22 -14.36
CA GLY A 57 22.35 -0.84 -13.97
C GLY A 57 20.94 -0.62 -13.45
N VAL A 58 20.49 0.64 -13.43
CA VAL A 58 19.18 1.03 -12.88
C VAL A 58 18.05 0.53 -13.77
N ILE A 59 17.09 -0.18 -13.19
CA ILE A 59 15.84 -0.55 -13.85
C ILE A 59 14.67 0.18 -13.19
N ASN A 60 13.79 0.77 -13.99
CA ASN A 60 12.54 1.36 -13.52
C ASN A 60 11.37 0.46 -13.93
N TYR A 61 10.54 0.12 -12.97
CA TYR A 61 9.32 -0.66 -13.16
C TYR A 61 8.11 0.24 -12.96
N ALA A 62 7.18 0.26 -13.92
CA ALA A 62 5.85 0.76 -13.65
C ALA A 62 5.08 -0.35 -12.93
N VAL A 63 4.71 -0.15 -11.66
CA VAL A 63 4.00 -1.14 -10.86
C VAL A 63 2.55 -0.72 -10.72
N LYS A 64 1.63 -1.61 -11.11
CA LYS A 64 0.20 -1.47 -10.91
C LYS A 64 -0.22 -2.23 -9.67
N VAL A 65 -1.14 -1.66 -8.92
CA VAL A 65 -1.83 -2.31 -7.81
C VAL A 65 -3.32 -2.37 -8.10
N ASN A 66 -4.00 -3.43 -7.68
CA ASN A 66 -5.47 -3.54 -7.75
C ASN A 66 -6.13 -3.21 -6.39
N SER A 67 -7.46 -3.12 -6.37
CA SER A 67 -8.24 -2.87 -5.14
C SER A 67 -8.00 -3.88 -3.99
N SER A 68 -7.51 -5.09 -4.27
CA SER A 68 -7.17 -6.12 -3.27
C SER A 68 -5.68 -6.14 -2.89
N CYS A 69 -4.92 -5.10 -3.23
CA CYS A 69 -3.47 -5.02 -3.05
C CYS A 69 -2.65 -6.13 -3.76
N GLY A 70 -3.20 -6.72 -4.82
CA GLY A 70 -2.41 -7.49 -5.77
C GLY A 70 -1.55 -6.55 -6.61
N ALA A 71 -0.23 -6.78 -6.60
CA ALA A 71 0.75 -5.94 -7.29
C ALA A 71 1.43 -6.68 -8.44
N GLY A 72 1.72 -5.97 -9.52
CA GLY A 72 2.43 -6.51 -10.67
C GLY A 72 3.00 -5.42 -11.59
N PRO A 73 3.89 -5.77 -12.52
CA PRO A 73 4.32 -4.83 -13.54
C PRO A 73 3.12 -4.39 -14.41
N ALA A 74 2.98 -3.10 -14.64
CA ALA A 74 1.94 -2.54 -15.52
C ALA A 74 2.18 -2.93 -16.99
N ALA A 75 3.43 -3.18 -17.38
CA ALA A 75 3.82 -3.71 -18.67
C ALA A 75 5.11 -4.53 -18.54
N GLY A 76 5.23 -5.57 -19.37
CA GLY A 76 6.39 -6.46 -19.36
C GLY A 76 6.45 -7.36 -18.13
N ASN A 77 7.66 -7.87 -17.84
CA ASN A 77 7.93 -8.75 -16.71
C ASN A 77 8.99 -8.12 -15.80
N LEU A 78 8.98 -8.51 -14.52
CA LEU A 78 10.12 -8.26 -13.64
C LEU A 78 11.34 -8.99 -14.19
N ALA A 79 12.51 -8.36 -14.08
CA ALA A 79 13.76 -8.87 -14.62
C ALA A 79 14.71 -9.30 -13.51
N ASN A 80 15.71 -10.12 -13.85
CA ASN A 80 16.82 -10.46 -12.95
C ASN A 80 16.38 -11.07 -11.61
N GLY A 81 15.28 -11.81 -11.55
CA GLY A 81 14.78 -12.39 -10.30
C GLY A 81 14.19 -11.37 -9.31
N ALA A 82 13.93 -10.14 -9.74
CA ALA A 82 13.22 -9.17 -8.92
C ALA A 82 11.78 -9.62 -8.64
N SER A 83 11.26 -9.23 -7.49
CA SER A 83 9.91 -9.58 -7.03
C SER A 83 9.26 -8.41 -6.31
N LEU A 84 7.93 -8.45 -6.19
CA LEU A 84 7.14 -7.46 -5.48
C LEU A 84 6.53 -8.10 -4.24
N ARG A 85 6.52 -7.36 -3.13
CA ARG A 85 5.87 -7.77 -1.89
C ARG A 85 4.90 -6.69 -1.44
N ASN A 86 3.70 -7.09 -1.06
CA ASN A 86 2.77 -6.22 -0.34
C ASN A 86 3.21 -6.18 1.14
N ALA A 87 3.56 -5.00 1.63
CA ALA A 87 3.99 -4.75 3.02
C ALA A 87 2.85 -4.26 3.93
N GLY A 88 1.63 -4.14 3.40
CA GLY A 88 0.45 -3.71 4.14
C GLY A 88 -0.25 -2.51 3.50
N PRO A 89 -1.32 -2.02 4.13
CA PRO A 89 -2.03 -0.84 3.65
C PRO A 89 -1.25 0.45 3.93
N CYS A 90 -1.53 1.51 3.17
CA CYS A 90 -0.91 2.81 3.33
C CYS A 90 -1.79 3.96 2.83
N THR A 91 -1.46 5.18 3.23
CA THR A 91 -2.05 6.40 2.69
C THR A 91 -1.06 7.05 1.72
N PRO A 92 -1.40 7.17 0.42
CA PRO A 92 -0.54 7.83 -0.54
C PRO A 92 -0.48 9.33 -0.23
N SER A 93 0.76 9.87 -0.14
CA SER A 93 1.08 11.29 0.04
C SER A 93 1.03 12.08 -1.25
#